data_AF-A0A5K0X5T7-F1
#
_entry.id   AF-A0A5K0X5T7-F1
#
_cell.length_a   1.000
_cell.length_b   1.000
_cell.length_c   1.000
_cell.angle_alpha   90.00
_cell.angle_beta   90.00
_cell.angle_gamma   90.00
#
_symmetry.space_group_name_H-M   'P 1'
#
loop_
_entity.id
_entity.type
_entity.pdbx_description
1 polymer ?
#
loop_
_entity_poly.entity_id
_entity_poly.type
_entity_poly.pdbx_seq_one_letter_code
_entity_poly.pdbx_strand_id
1 'polypeptide(L)' 'EYNSTIEFYWAPFLLESNSDDAVVHRVADRVVRANSLDKHARYWNGADIIVFNTYLWWMTGQDMKIL' A
#
# COMPACT_ATOMS: atom_id res chain seq x y z
N GLU A 1 -17.05 26.70 -8.62
CA GLU A 1 -16.29 25.68 -7.87
C GLU A 1 -16.20 24.42 -8.71
N TYR A 2 -15.13 23.63 -8.56
CA TYR A 2 -14.96 22.37 -9.28
C TYR A 2 -15.45 21.21 -8.41
N ASN A 3 -16.23 20.31 -8.99
CA ASN A 3 -16.64 19.06 -8.35
C ASN A 3 -15.50 18.03 -8.44
N SER A 4 -14.43 18.25 -7.68
CA SER A 4 -13.20 17.44 -7.73
C SER A 4 -12.73 17.09 -6.33
N THR A 5 -12.21 15.86 -6.16
CA THR A 5 -11.61 15.39 -4.91
C THR A 5 -10.12 15.09 -5.10
N ILE A 6 -9.37 15.18 -4.00
CA ILE A 6 -7.98 14.70 -3.91
C ILE A 6 -7.93 13.82 -2.66
N GLU A 7 -7.53 12.58 -2.84
CA GLU A 7 -7.61 11.55 -1.81
C GLU A 7 -6.26 10.85 -1.61
N PHE A 8 -6.05 10.31 -0.41
CA PHE A 8 -4.89 9.51 -0.07
C PHE A 8 -5.34 8.18 0.53
N TYR A 9 -4.80 7.09 -0.01
CA TYR A 9 -5.06 5.74 0.47
C TYR A 9 -3.75 5.08 0.92
N TRP A 10 -3.73 4.60 2.17
CA TRP A 10 -2.55 3.95 2.74
C TRP A 10 -2.40 2.50 2.26
N ALA A 11 -1.38 2.26 1.44
CA ALA A 11 -0.95 0.92 1.03
C ALA A 11 0.56 0.96 0.74
N PRO A 12 1.43 0.89 1.77
CA PRO A 12 2.86 1.17 1.61
C PRO A 12 3.56 0.20 0.65
N PHE A 13 3.01 -1.01 0.50
CA PHE A 13 3.50 -2.06 -0.40
C PHE A 13 2.58 -2.33 -1.60
N LEU A 14 1.46 -1.59 -1.73
CA LEU A 14 0.35 -1.79 -2.69
C LEU A 14 -0.39 -3.13 -2.57
N LEU A 15 0.32 -4.19 -2.21
CA LEU A 15 -0.17 -5.53 -1.88
C LEU A 15 -0.52 -5.62 -0.40
N GLU A 16 -1.30 -6.67 -0.06
CA GLU A 16 -1.59 -6.97 1.33
C GLU A 16 -0.30 -7.15 2.13
N SER A 17 -0.23 -6.48 3.28
CA SER A 17 0.90 -6.57 4.18
C SER A 17 0.50 -6.51 5.65
N ASN A 18 1.41 -6.90 6.53
CA ASN A 18 1.25 -6.64 7.98
C ASN A 18 1.53 -5.16 8.36
N SER A 19 1.52 -4.29 7.36
CA SER A 19 1.86 -2.88 7.40
C SER A 19 0.72 -1.98 6.88
N ASP A 20 -0.45 -2.58 6.63
CA ASP A 20 -1.63 -1.91 6.06
C ASP A 20 -2.37 -1.02 7.09
N ASP A 21 -1.99 -1.08 8.37
CA ASP A 21 -2.48 -0.15 9.39
C ASP A 21 -1.49 1.01 9.54
N ALA A 22 -1.95 2.22 9.18
CA ALA A 22 -1.12 3.43 9.19
C ALA A 22 -0.65 3.83 10.60
N VAL A 23 -1.34 3.40 11.66
CA VAL A 23 -1.05 3.75 13.05
C VAL A 23 -0.31 2.62 13.77
N VAL A 24 -0.73 1.37 13.57
CA VAL A 24 -0.20 0.19 14.28
C VAL A 24 0.39 -0.80 13.29
N HIS A 25 1.66 -0.62 12.92
CA HIS A 25 2.38 -1.55 12.04
C HIS A 25 3.75 -1.95 12.59
N ARG A 26 4.31 -3.04 12.03
CA ARG A 26 5.66 -3.53 12.36
C ARG A 26 6.68 -3.03 11.34
N VAL A 27 7.79 -2.45 11.82
CA VAL A 27 8.88 -1.96 10.97
C VAL A 27 9.97 -3.02 10.75
N ALA A 28 10.30 -3.81 11.77
CA ALA A 28 11.39 -4.78 11.71
C ALA A 28 11.04 -6.08 10.95
N ASP A 29 9.78 -6.51 11.01
CA ASP A 29 9.31 -7.79 10.45
C ASP A 29 8.22 -7.58 9.40
N ARG A 30 8.48 -6.74 8.40
CA ARG A 30 7.53 -6.49 7.33
C ARG A 30 7.34 -7.74 6.48
N VAL A 31 6.09 -8.08 6.22
CA VAL A 31 5.70 -9.22 5.40
C VAL A 31 4.71 -8.74 4.35
N VAL A 32 4.95 -9.09 3.08
CA VAL A 32 4.09 -8.77 1.95
C VAL A 32 3.58 -10.07 1.34
N ARG A 33 2.27 -10.16 1.07
CA ARG A 33 1.69 -11.32 0.38
C ARG A 33 1.75 -11.09 -1.13
N ALA A 34 2.41 -11.97 -1.88
CA ALA A 34 2.41 -11.90 -3.34
C ALA A 34 0.98 -12.10 -3.90
N ASN A 35 0.71 -11.53 -5.08
CA ASN A 35 -0.54 -11.72 -5.82
C ASN A 35 -1.81 -11.38 -5.01
N SER A 36 -1.76 -10.35 -4.17
CA SER A 36 -2.83 -10.00 -3.20
C SER A 36 -3.41 -8.59 -3.38
N LEU A 37 -3.31 -8.03 -4.60
CA LEU A 37 -3.71 -6.66 -4.91
C LEU A 37 -5.20 -6.37 -4.62
N ASP A 38 -6.06 -7.38 -4.79
CA ASP A 38 -7.52 -7.26 -4.70
C ASP A 38 -8.01 -6.65 -3.37
N LYS A 39 -7.26 -6.86 -2.28
CA LYS A 39 -7.57 -6.29 -0.97
C LYS A 39 -7.63 -4.76 -1.00
N HIS A 40 -6.68 -4.13 -1.70
CA HIS A 40 -6.58 -2.67 -1.79
C HIS A 40 -7.25 -2.12 -3.04
N ALA A 41 -7.18 -2.82 -4.16
CA ALA A 41 -7.76 -2.39 -5.44
C ALA A 41 -9.25 -2.05 -5.34
N ARG A 42 -10.01 -2.74 -4.47
CA ARG A 42 -11.42 -2.45 -4.24
C ARG A 42 -11.71 -1.01 -3.80
N TYR A 43 -10.74 -0.33 -3.18
CA TYR A 43 -10.88 1.06 -2.73
C TYR A 43 -10.45 2.09 -3.77
N TRP A 44 -9.74 1.65 -4.82
CA TRP A 44 -9.31 2.54 -5.92
C TRP A 44 -10.32 2.58 -7.06
N ASN A 45 -11.28 1.64 -7.06
CA ASN A 45 -12.34 1.58 -8.06
C ASN A 45 -13.14 2.88 -8.09
N GLY A 46 -13.29 3.44 -9.30
CA GLY A 46 -14.03 4.67 -9.54
C GLY A 46 -13.20 5.95 -9.55
N ALA A 47 -11.91 5.88 -9.20
CA ALA A 47 -11.02 7.02 -9.37
C ALA A 47 -10.72 7.28 -10.86
N ASP A 48 -10.83 8.54 -11.29
CA ASP A 48 -10.51 8.96 -12.65
C ASP A 48 -9.00 8.94 -12.94
N ILE A 49 -8.19 9.24 -11.90
CA ILE A 49 -6.73 9.27 -11.96
C ILE A 49 -6.21 8.60 -10.69
N ILE A 50 -5.32 7.63 -10.86
CA ILE A 50 -4.64 6.96 -9.75
C ILE A 50 -3.13 7.14 -9.89
N VAL A 51 -2.48 7.53 -8.80
CA VAL A 51 -1.01 7.67 -8.73
C VAL A 51 -0.49 6.72 -7.67
N PHE A 52 0.34 5.76 -8.09
CA PHE A 52 0.96 4.80 -7.19
C PHE A 52 2.40 5.20 -6.85
N ASN A 53 2.80 4.94 -5.61
CA ASN A 53 4.19 5.02 -5.17
C ASN A 53 4.45 3.93 -4.13
N THR A 54 5.55 3.21 -4.29
CA THR A 54 6.07 2.30 -3.29
C THR A 54 7.59 2.19 -3.45
N TYR A 55 8.35 2.50 -2.39
CA TYR A 55 9.82 2.45 -2.43
C TYR A 55 10.44 2.37 -1.03
N LEU A 56 10.25 3.42 -0.21
CA LEU A 56 10.99 3.59 1.06
C LEU A 56 10.92 2.37 1.97
N TRP A 57 9.79 1.66 1.95
CA TRP A 57 9.55 0.53 2.86
C TRP A 57 10.18 -0.78 2.40
N TRP A 58 10.61 -0.86 1.13
CA TRP A 58 11.42 -1.94 0.58
C TRP A 58 12.91 -1.79 0.92
N MET A 59 13.37 -0.56 1.19
CA MET A 59 14.78 -0.23 1.40
C MET A 59 15.23 -0.43 2.85
N THR A 60 15.06 -1.64 3.39
CA THR A 60 15.46 -1.99 4.77
C THR A 60 16.93 -2.43 4.88
N GLY A 61 17.57 -2.75 3.75
CA GLY A 61 18.89 -3.39 3.73
C GLY A 61 18.86 -4.89 4.09
N GLN A 62 17.66 -5.49 4.17
CA GLN A 62 17.43 -6.91 4.45
C GLN A 62 16.56 -7.54 3.36
N ASP A 63 16.64 -8.86 3.22
CA ASP A 63 15.74 -9.60 2.34
C ASP A 63 14.29 -9.47 2.81
N MET A 64 13.40 -9.12 1.89
CA MET A 64 11.99 -8.96 2.18
C MET A 64 11.29 -10.31 2.36
N LYS A 65 10.43 -10.40 3.36
CA LYS A 65 9.59 -11.59 3.59
C LYS A 65 8.37 -11.52 2.67
N ILE A 66 8.39 -12.32 1.60
CA ILE A 66 7.29 -12.45 0.65
C ILE A 66 6.60 -13.80 0.87
N LEU A 67 5.28 -13.78 1.05
CA LEU A 67 4.42 -14.97 1.18
C LEU A 67 3.74 -15.33 -0.14
#